data_AF-A0A3C1IHW1-F1
#
_entry.id   AF-A0A3C1IHW1-F1
#
_cell.length_a   1.000
_cell.length_b   1.000
_cell.length_c   1.000
_cell.angle_alpha   90.00
_cell.angle_beta   90.00
_cell.angle_gamma   90.00
#
_symmetry.space_group_name_H-M   'P 1'
#
loop_
_entity.id
_entity.type
_entity.pdbx_description
1 polymer ?
#
loop_
_entity_poly.entity_id
_entity_poly.type
_entity_poly.pdbx_seq_one_letter_code
_entity_poly.pdbx_strand_id
1 'polypeptide(L)'
;MKDDWVQTQGIRISAQSAELQLIGQYGSPELVVSGGLMNIARGSCTLRIKTTPIKDTQGIGLLKIEALRPVMHAEVTLSAAQFECVVKTLQGSLPRPATAILA
;
A
#
# COMPACT_ATOMS: atom_id res chain seq x y z
N MET A 1 -18.84 -21.93 16.34
CA MET A 1 -17.41 -21.62 16.17
C MET A 1 -17.22 -20.17 16.55
N LYS A 2 -16.33 -19.87 17.50
CA LYS A 2 -15.99 -18.49 17.87
C LYS A 2 -15.09 -17.98 16.74
N ASP A 3 -15.49 -16.91 16.06
CA ASP A 3 -14.61 -16.30 15.08
C ASP A 3 -13.46 -15.61 15.84
N ASP A 4 -12.27 -16.23 15.80
CA ASP A 4 -11.04 -15.69 16.38
C ASP A 4 -10.50 -14.56 15.49
N TRP A 5 -11.15 -13.40 15.56
CA TRP A 5 -10.68 -12.18 14.91
C TRP A 5 -9.57 -11.53 15.73
N VAL A 6 -8.39 -11.37 15.13
CA VAL A 6 -7.28 -10.61 15.72
C VAL A 6 -7.33 -9.18 15.19
N GLN A 7 -7.73 -8.24 16.04
CA GLN A 7 -7.65 -6.81 15.71
C GLN A 7 -6.18 -6.40 15.58
N THR A 8 -5.80 -5.87 14.41
CA THR A 8 -4.44 -5.39 14.14
C THR A 8 -4.46 -3.87 14.07
N GLN A 9 -3.54 -3.18 14.75
CA GLN A 9 -3.48 -1.69 14.75
C GLN A 9 -3.05 -1.07 13.42
N GLY A 10 -2.72 -1.90 12.42
CA GLY A 10 -2.30 -1.49 11.09
C GLY A 10 -1.54 -2.61 10.39
N ILE A 11 -1.31 -2.48 9.10
CA ILE A 11 -0.49 -3.42 8.31
C ILE A 11 0.85 -2.77 8.00
N ARG A 12 1.95 -3.49 8.29
CA ARG A 12 3.31 -3.05 8.01
C ARG A 12 3.89 -3.85 6.86
N ILE A 13 4.38 -3.15 5.85
CA ILE A 13 4.92 -3.74 4.62
C ILE A 13 6.38 -3.27 4.49
N SER A 14 7.30 -4.23 4.36
CA SER A 14 8.69 -3.97 3.95
C SER A 14 8.75 -3.94 2.43
N ALA A 15 8.94 -2.76 1.85
CA ALA A 15 8.98 -2.55 0.41
C ALA A 15 10.24 -3.15 -0.20
N GLN A 16 10.05 -4.06 -1.16
CA GLN A 16 11.11 -4.67 -1.96
C GLN A 16 11.28 -3.94 -3.28
N SER A 17 10.18 -3.48 -3.87
CA SER A 17 10.17 -2.60 -5.05
C SER A 17 9.08 -1.54 -4.92
N ALA A 18 9.30 -0.42 -5.59
CA ALA A 18 8.33 0.65 -5.76
C ALA A 18 8.43 1.16 -7.20
N GLU A 19 7.34 1.00 -7.96
CA GLU A 19 7.27 1.33 -9.38
C GLU A 19 6.24 2.44 -9.60
N LEU A 20 6.69 3.56 -10.16
CA LEU A 20 5.78 4.62 -10.59
C LEU A 20 5.27 4.28 -11.99
N GLN A 21 3.95 4.12 -12.12
CA GLN A 21 3.28 3.75 -13.35
C GLN A 21 2.37 4.88 -13.82
N LEU A 22 2.30 5.09 -15.13
CA LEU A 22 1.36 6.01 -15.77
C LEU A 22 0.59 5.20 -16.82
N ILE A 23 -0.70 4.96 -16.57
CA ILE A 23 -1.51 4.08 -17.43
C ILE A 23 -2.45 4.94 -18.29
N GLY A 24 -2.22 4.94 -19.60
CA GLY A 24 -3.01 5.70 -20.57
C GLY A 24 -2.59 7.17 -20.70
N GLN A 25 -3.02 7.81 -21.79
CA GLN A 25 -2.59 9.17 -22.18
C GLN A 25 -3.01 10.27 -21.20
N TYR A 26 -4.05 10.03 -20.40
CA TYR A 26 -4.59 10.95 -19.39
C TYR A 26 -4.66 10.31 -17.99
N GLY A 27 -3.93 9.21 -17.77
CA GLY A 27 -3.96 8.50 -16.50
C GLY A 27 -3.35 9.31 -15.37
N SER A 28 -3.95 9.25 -14.18
CA SER A 28 -3.28 9.69 -12.95
C SER A 28 -2.11 8.76 -12.64
N PRO A 29 -0.96 9.26 -12.18
CA PRO A 29 0.15 8.41 -11.78
C PRO A 29 -0.28 7.47 -10.64
N GLU A 30 0.17 6.22 -10.73
CA GLU A 30 -0.02 5.22 -9.69
C GLU A 30 1.34 4.75 -9.19
N LEU A 31 1.48 4.56 -7.88
CA LEU A 31 2.66 3.95 -7.30
C LEU A 31 2.33 2.52 -6.87
N VAL A 32 3.05 1.55 -7.42
CA VAL A 32 2.90 0.13 -7.08
C VAL A 32 4.07 -0.30 -6.21
N VAL A 33 3.79 -0.63 -4.96
CA VAL A 33 4.77 -1.11 -4.00
C VAL A 33 4.57 -2.60 -3.78
N SER A 34 5.61 -3.40 -4.03
CA SER A 34 5.60 -4.82 -3.71
C SER A 34 6.51 -5.10 -2.53
N GLY A 35 6.05 -5.91 -1.59
CA GLY A 35 6.80 -6.14 -0.36
C GLY A 35 6.33 -7.30 0.50
N GLY A 36 7.08 -7.57 1.56
CA GLY A 36 6.75 -8.58 2.56
C GLY A 36 5.99 -7.99 3.73
N LEU A 37 5.05 -8.75 4.28
CA LEU A 37 4.29 -8.35 5.47
C LEU A 37 5.11 -8.60 6.73
N MET A 38 5.20 -7.58 7.59
CA MET A 38 6.05 -7.63 8.77
C MET A 38 5.31 -8.07 10.03
N ASN A 39 4.01 -7.78 10.13
CA ASN A 39 3.26 -7.96 11.36
C ASN A 39 2.08 -8.92 11.25
N ILE A 40 1.88 -9.53 10.07
CA ILE A 40 0.96 -10.65 9.88
C ILE A 40 1.61 -11.73 9.01
N ALA A 41 1.43 -12.99 9.36
CA ALA A 41 1.98 -14.14 8.65
C ALA A 41 1.16 -14.48 7.39
N ARG A 42 1.09 -13.54 6.43
CA ARG A 42 0.31 -13.66 5.19
C ARG A 42 1.14 -13.57 3.91
N GLY A 43 2.46 -13.60 4.02
CA GLY A 43 3.37 -13.62 2.86
C GLY A 43 3.62 -12.22 2.31
N SER A 44 3.34 -12.03 1.03
CA SER A 44 3.61 -10.78 0.31
C SER A 44 2.39 -9.87 0.21
N CYS A 45 2.63 -8.60 -0.07
CA CYS A 45 1.61 -7.60 -0.31
C CYS A 45 1.97 -6.77 -1.53
N THR A 46 0.99 -6.53 -2.39
CA THR A 46 1.05 -5.50 -3.44
C THR A 46 0.16 -4.35 -3.00
N LEU A 47 0.77 -3.20 -2.76
CA LEU A 47 0.12 -1.95 -2.41
C LEU A 47 0.06 -1.04 -3.65
N ARG A 48 -1.13 -0.68 -4.09
CA ARG A 48 -1.35 0.34 -5.13
C ARG A 48 -1.76 1.65 -4.47
N ILE A 49 -1.03 2.72 -4.77
CA ILE A 49 -1.33 4.06 -4.28
C ILE A 49 -1.73 4.90 -5.48
N LYS A 50 -2.89 5.55 -5.40
CA LYS A 50 -3.42 6.41 -6.47
C LYS A 50 -3.75 7.79 -5.91
N THR A 51 -3.93 8.76 -6.78
CA THR A 51 -4.42 10.09 -6.39
C THR A 51 -5.95 10.15 -6.49
N THR A 52 -6.60 10.89 -5.58
CA THR A 52 -8.02 11.26 -5.68
C THR A 52 -8.20 12.76 -5.60
N PRO A 53 -9.11 13.35 -6.38
CA PRO A 53 -9.50 14.74 -6.21
C PRO A 53 -10.36 14.98 -4.96
N ILE A 54 -10.96 13.93 -4.37
CA ILE A 54 -11.92 14.05 -3.27
C ILE A 54 -11.25 13.66 -1.94
N LYS A 55 -11.30 14.57 -0.95
CA LYS A 55 -11.01 14.27 0.46
C LYS A 55 -12.22 13.53 1.05
N ASP A 56 -12.39 12.26 0.73
CA ASP A 56 -13.37 11.46 1.47
C ASP A 56 -12.77 11.10 2.85
N THR A 57 -13.52 11.35 3.91
CA THR A 57 -13.08 11.20 5.31
C THR A 57 -13.33 9.80 5.87
N GLN A 58 -13.92 8.89 5.08
CA GLN A 58 -14.38 7.58 5.54
C GLN A 58 -13.35 6.44 5.39
N GLY A 59 -12.12 6.74 4.94
CA GLY A 59 -11.03 5.77 4.85
C GLY A 59 -10.08 6.08 3.70
N ILE A 60 -8.81 5.73 3.85
CA ILE A 60 -7.78 6.01 2.84
C ILE A 60 -7.61 4.87 1.83
N GLY A 61 -8.33 3.75 1.96
CA GLY A 61 -8.06 2.58 1.13
C GLY A 61 -8.85 1.30 1.45
N LEU A 62 -8.52 0.25 0.71
CA LEU A 62 -9.08 -1.10 0.81
C LEU A 62 -7.93 -2.12 0.96
N LEU A 63 -8.10 -3.09 1.86
CA LEU A 63 -7.20 -4.24 1.97
C LEU A 63 -7.96 -5.52 1.68
N LYS A 64 -7.55 -6.24 0.63
CA LYS A 64 -8.05 -7.57 0.28
C LYS A 64 -7.02 -8.62 0.70
N ILE A 65 -7.44 -9.50 1.60
CA ILE A 65 -6.64 -10.65 2.06
C ILE A 65 -7.22 -11.90 1.41
N GLU A 66 -6.47 -12.54 0.51
CA GLU A 66 -6.94 -13.78 -0.10
C GLU A 66 -6.81 -14.95 0.89
N ALA A 67 -7.89 -15.71 1.08
CA ALA A 67 -7.90 -16.82 2.03
C ALA A 67 -7.07 -18.03 1.54
N LEU A 68 -6.99 -18.22 0.22
CA LEU A 68 -6.40 -19.39 -0.41
C LEU A 68 -4.98 -19.15 -0.94
N ARG A 69 -4.46 -17.92 -0.85
CA ARG A 69 -3.13 -17.55 -1.36
C ARG A 69 -2.42 -16.63 -0.36
N PRO A 70 -1.09 -16.77 -0.19
CA PRO A 70 -0.31 -15.93 0.72
C PRO A 70 0.06 -14.59 0.06
N VAL A 71 -0.92 -13.94 -0.57
CA VAL A 71 -0.75 -12.65 -1.24
C VAL A 71 -1.89 -11.73 -0.81
N MET A 72 -1.53 -10.53 -0.36
CA MET A 72 -2.48 -9.47 -0.04
C MET A 72 -2.42 -8.36 -1.08
N HIS A 73 -3.57 -7.73 -1.32
CA HIS A 73 -3.69 -6.58 -2.19
C HIS A 73 -4.23 -5.41 -1.38
N ALA A 74 -3.47 -4.33 -1.32
CA ALA A 74 -3.88 -3.08 -0.71
C ALA A 74 -4.05 -2.02 -1.80
N GLU A 75 -5.09 -1.20 -1.69
CA GLU A 75 -5.27 -0.01 -2.51
C GLU A 75 -5.45 1.18 -1.58
N VAL A 76 -4.71 2.26 -1.81
CA VAL A 76 -4.77 3.49 -1.03
C VAL A 76 -4.95 4.66 -1.98
N THR A 77 -5.79 5.61 -1.59
CA THR A 77 -6.02 6.83 -2.35
C THR A 77 -5.59 8.03 -1.52
N LEU A 78 -4.71 8.86 -2.08
CA LEU A 78 -4.11 10.01 -1.42
C LEU A 78 -4.44 11.30 -2.17
N SER A 79 -4.32 12.44 -1.50
CA SER A 79 -4.24 13.72 -2.21
C SER A 79 -2.94 13.79 -3.03
N ALA A 80 -2.92 14.63 -4.07
CA ALA A 80 -1.73 14.80 -4.92
C ALA A 80 -0.47 15.18 -4.11
N ALA A 81 -0.59 16.08 -3.13
CA ALA A 81 0.53 16.49 -2.27
C ALA A 81 1.07 15.32 -1.41
N GLN A 82 0.19 14.50 -0.85
CA GLN A 82 0.58 13.31 -0.09
C GLN A 82 1.25 12.27 -1.00
N PHE A 83 0.70 12.05 -2.20
CA PHE A 83 1.27 11.14 -3.18
C PHE A 83 2.69 11.56 -3.60
N GLU A 84 2.91 12.84 -3.93
CA GLU A 84 4.24 13.36 -4.24
C GLU A 84 5.23 13.18 -3.09
N CYS A 85 4.79 13.39 -1.85
CA CYS A 85 5.61 13.17 -0.67
C CYS A 85 6.08 11.70 -0.56
N VAL A 86 5.15 10.76 -0.77
CA VAL A 86 5.46 9.31 -0.75
C VAL A 86 6.43 8.95 -1.88
N VAL A 87 6.18 9.42 -3.10
CA VAL A 87 7.06 9.18 -4.25
C VAL A 87 8.48 9.69 -3.97
N LYS A 88 8.63 10.94 -3.51
CA LYS A 88 9.95 11.51 -3.16
C LYS A 88 10.66 10.73 -2.06
N THR A 89 9.92 10.22 -1.07
CA THR A 89 10.51 9.43 0.04
C THR A 89 11.04 8.09 -0.43
N LEU A 90 10.40 7.48 -1.44
CA LEU A 90 10.79 6.18 -1.99
C LEU A 90 11.81 6.28 -3.12
N GLN A 91 12.11 7.50 -3.58
CA GLN A 91 13.16 7.75 -4.57
C GLN A 91 14.55 7.71 -3.91
N GLY A 92 15.41 6.81 -4.41
CA GLY A 92 16.82 6.75 -4.05
C GLY A 92 17.26 5.43 -3.40
N SER A 93 18.56 5.30 -3.16
CA SER A 93 19.11 4.16 -2.42
C SER A 93 18.88 4.36 -0.93
N LEU A 94 17.84 3.74 -0.39
CA LEU A 94 17.60 3.75 1.04
C LEU A 94 18.57 2.80 1.75
N PRO A 95 19.17 3.18 2.89
CA PRO A 95 20.09 2.32 3.64
C PRO A 95 19.42 1.05 4.21
N ARG A 96 18.08 1.01 4.20
CA ARG A 96 17.24 -0.14 4.57
C ARG A 96 15.99 -0.12 3.67
N PRO A 97 15.32 -1.27 3.46
CA PRO A 97 14.04 -1.31 2.75
C PRO A 97 13.04 -0.32 3.34
N ALA A 98 12.35 0.45 2.49
CA ALA A 98 11.31 1.37 2.96
C ALA A 98 10.19 0.57 3.65
N THR A 99 9.58 1.16 4.69
CA THR A 99 8.43 0.52 5.36
C THR A 99 7.19 1.36 5.13
N ALA A 100 6.15 0.76 4.58
CA ALA A 100 4.82 1.36 4.49
C ALA A 100 3.96 0.86 5.66
N ILE A 101 3.25 1.77 6.32
CA ILE A 101 2.33 1.47 7.41
C ILE A 101 0.94 1.96 6.99
N LEU A 102 -0.02 1.04 6.96
CA LEU A 102 -1.43 1.32 6.74
C LEU A 102 -2.13 1.22 8.09
N ALA A 103 -2.72 2.31 8.58
CA ALA A 103 -3.39 2.39 9.88
C ALA A 103 -4.74 3.09 9.74
#